data_AF-A0A1V5X5M6-F1
#
_entry.id   AF-A0A1V5X5M6-F1
#
_cell.length_a   1.000
_cell.length_b   1.000
_cell.length_c   1.000
_cell.angle_alpha   90.00
_cell.angle_beta   90.00
_cell.angle_gamma   90.00
#
_symmetry.space_group_name_H-M   'P 1'
#
loop_
_entity.id
_entity.type
_entity.pdbx_description
1 polymer ?
#
loop_
_entity_poly.entity_id
_entity_poly.type
_entity_poly.pdbx_seq_one_letter_code
_entity_poly.pdbx_strand_id
1 'polypeptide(L)'
;MTHFSEQKVVLETGTPMVCLCPHCRASLVQGEHVLLEVERHDQQSGHLRLSPRLNVFDSTSTIELVEGVEVADLRCADCKTTLGDSQRRCTLCGSRVARLWINIDGQDVDFYICMRKGCRWHAISQAARSRLILQTAGFHKPDRPSELIQSGTKLDCSCPYCDHDLVQGDDLVVRITNAPQEVGTLILSPYLNDFRASSSIPAEKGVVAEDFACPFCLRSLKDPHRRCNLCAASTAVFNVRTSAGSAHIYVCMRRQCHWHYLDDEQRAWALEPD
;
A
#
# COMPACT_ATOMS: atom_id res chain seq x y z
N MET A 1 -15.58 25.14 28.52
CA MET A 1 -14.43 24.84 27.66
C MET A 1 -14.97 24.17 26.40
N THR A 2 -15.04 24.89 25.29
CA THR A 2 -15.49 24.35 24.00
C THR A 2 -14.38 23.47 23.43
N HIS A 3 -14.62 22.15 23.37
CA HIS A 3 -13.79 21.22 22.61
C HIS A 3 -13.99 21.52 21.12
N PHE A 4 -13.06 22.24 20.50
CA PHE A 4 -12.96 22.26 19.05
C PHE A 4 -12.41 20.90 18.62
N SER A 5 -13.22 20.13 17.89
CA SER A 5 -12.73 18.96 17.18
C SER A 5 -11.73 19.43 16.13
N GLU A 6 -10.44 19.16 16.33
CA GLU A 6 -9.43 19.40 15.31
C GLU A 6 -9.71 18.48 14.13
N GLN A 7 -10.26 19.04 13.05
CA GLN A 7 -10.52 18.32 11.83
C GLN A 7 -9.19 17.86 11.21
N LYS A 8 -9.02 16.55 11.05
CA LYS A 8 -7.83 15.98 10.40
C LYS A 8 -7.85 16.29 8.90
N VAL A 9 -6.69 16.69 8.36
CA VAL A 9 -6.46 16.86 6.93
C VAL A 9 -6.15 15.49 6.32
N VAL A 10 -6.87 15.15 5.25
CA VAL A 10 -6.63 13.91 4.48
C VAL A 10 -5.88 14.30 3.22
N LEU A 11 -4.70 13.71 3.01
CA LEU A 11 -3.94 13.86 1.77
C LEU A 11 -4.28 12.72 0.83
N GLU A 12 -4.84 13.06 -0.32
CA GLU A 12 -5.28 12.06 -1.29
C GLU A 12 -4.10 11.50 -2.10
N THR A 13 -4.24 10.26 -2.58
CA THR A 13 -3.27 9.70 -3.54
C THR A 13 -3.17 10.60 -4.77
N GLY A 14 -1.95 10.91 -5.19
CA GLY A 14 -1.68 11.81 -6.31
C GLY A 14 -1.53 13.28 -5.93
N THR A 15 -1.82 13.65 -4.67
CA THR A 15 -1.62 15.02 -4.16
C THR A 15 -0.15 15.45 -4.35
N PRO A 16 0.12 16.56 -5.06
CA PRO A 16 1.47 17.12 -5.16
C PRO A 16 2.00 17.51 -3.78
N MET A 17 3.25 17.17 -3.50
CA MET A 17 3.92 17.48 -2.25
C MET A 17 5.07 18.46 -2.50
N VAL A 18 5.15 19.49 -1.67
CA VAL A 18 6.32 20.37 -1.62
C VAL A 18 7.35 19.70 -0.71
N CYS A 19 8.36 19.08 -1.32
CA CYS A 19 9.42 18.38 -0.59
C CYS A 19 10.62 19.32 -0.34
N LEU A 20 11.07 19.42 0.90
CA LEU A 20 12.16 20.28 1.34
C LEU A 20 13.25 19.46 2.03
N CYS A 21 14.49 19.91 1.92
CA CYS A 21 15.61 19.35 2.67
C CYS A 21 15.50 19.76 4.16
N PRO A 22 15.56 18.82 5.12
CA PRO A 22 15.47 19.16 6.54
C PRO A 22 16.74 19.84 7.09
N HIS A 23 17.82 19.92 6.30
CA HIS A 23 19.09 20.54 6.69
C HIS A 23 19.23 21.97 6.17
N CYS A 24 18.99 22.20 4.88
CA CYS A 24 19.16 23.50 4.25
C CYS A 24 17.86 24.20 3.85
N ARG A 25 16.69 23.54 4.01
CA ARG A 25 15.37 24.01 3.56
C ARG A 25 15.21 24.25 2.07
N ALA A 26 16.21 23.93 1.25
CA ALA A 26 16.09 24.00 -0.20
C ALA A 26 14.97 23.07 -0.70
N SER A 27 14.26 23.50 -1.73
CA SER A 27 13.30 22.66 -2.43
C SER A 27 14.02 21.47 -3.05
N LEU A 28 13.60 20.27 -2.68
CA LEU A 28 14.05 19.05 -3.34
C LEU A 28 13.29 18.81 -4.65
N VAL A 29 12.19 19.54 -4.88
CA VAL A 29 11.45 19.48 -6.15
C VAL A 29 12.16 20.35 -7.19
N GLN A 30 12.59 19.72 -8.28
CA GLN A 30 13.19 20.35 -9.46
C GLN A 30 12.42 19.91 -10.72
N GLY A 31 11.64 20.83 -11.29
CA GLY A 31 10.69 20.51 -12.36
C GLY A 31 9.59 19.56 -11.85
N GLU A 32 9.37 18.45 -12.54
CA GLU A 32 8.33 17.45 -12.22
C GLU A 32 8.78 16.37 -11.24
N HIS A 33 9.97 16.50 -10.64
CA HIS A 33 10.58 15.44 -9.83
C HIS A 33 11.16 15.96 -8.52
N VAL A 34 11.13 15.11 -7.49
CA VAL A 34 12.04 15.24 -6.34
C VAL A 34 13.41 14.74 -6.78
N LEU A 35 14.44 15.59 -6.74
CA LEU A 35 15.81 15.25 -7.09
C LEU A 35 16.64 15.02 -5.82
N LEU A 36 17.22 13.82 -5.72
CA LEU A 36 18.13 13.42 -4.65
C LEU A 36 19.46 12.95 -5.27
N GLU A 37 20.54 13.08 -4.52
CA GLU A 37 21.75 12.30 -4.81
C GLU A 37 21.63 10.92 -4.16
N VAL A 38 22.09 9.90 -4.87
CA VAL A 38 22.07 8.51 -4.41
C VAL A 38 23.46 7.91 -4.50
N GLU A 39 23.88 7.21 -3.46
CA GLU A 39 25.16 6.50 -3.38
C GLU A 39 24.92 5.00 -3.14
N ARG A 40 25.63 4.15 -3.86
CA ARG A 40 25.65 2.69 -3.67
C ARG A 40 26.77 2.26 -2.72
N HIS A 41 26.70 1.02 -2.24
CA HIS A 41 27.75 0.47 -1.36
C HIS A 41 29.11 0.30 -2.02
N ASP A 42 29.17 0.26 -3.35
CA ASP A 42 30.41 0.27 -4.14
C ASP A 42 30.89 1.69 -4.49
N GLN A 43 30.39 2.71 -3.78
CA GLN A 43 30.74 4.13 -3.92
C GLN A 43 30.36 4.76 -5.26
N GLN A 44 29.60 4.06 -6.11
CA GLN A 44 29.00 4.68 -7.29
C GLN A 44 27.92 5.66 -6.87
N SER A 45 27.98 6.88 -7.40
CA SER A 45 27.04 7.96 -7.08
C SER A 45 26.33 8.46 -8.33
N GLY A 46 25.08 8.92 -8.15
CA GLY A 46 24.25 9.45 -9.22
C GLY A 46 23.10 10.28 -8.68
N HIS A 47 22.13 10.56 -9.55
CA HIS A 47 20.90 11.26 -9.18
C HIS A 47 19.71 10.32 -9.24
N LEU A 48 18.87 10.38 -8.22
CA LEU A 48 17.58 9.72 -8.12
C LEU A 48 16.47 10.75 -8.30
N ARG A 49 15.58 10.52 -9.26
CA ARG A 49 14.38 11.31 -9.50
C ARG A 49 13.17 10.52 -9.03
N LEU A 50 12.38 11.09 -8.12
CA LEU A 50 11.14 10.50 -7.61
C LEU A 50 9.94 11.37 -8.02
N SER A 51 8.76 10.78 -8.11
CA SER A 51 7.53 11.57 -8.23
C SER A 51 7.30 12.42 -6.97
N PRO A 52 6.94 13.71 -7.09
CA PRO A 52 6.58 14.56 -5.95
C PRO A 52 5.15 14.33 -5.48
N ARG A 53 4.46 13.29 -5.95
CA ARG A 53 3.04 13.04 -5.64
C ARG A 53 2.88 11.91 -4.63
N LEU A 54 1.99 12.09 -3.66
CA LEU A 54 1.71 11.07 -2.64
C LEU A 54 1.26 9.76 -3.29
N ASN A 55 1.83 8.63 -2.85
CA ASN A 55 1.54 7.28 -3.37
C ASN A 55 1.81 7.05 -4.86
N VAL A 56 2.56 7.93 -5.53
CA VAL A 56 3.07 7.70 -6.88
C VAL A 56 4.53 7.29 -6.77
N PHE A 57 4.83 6.02 -7.06
CA PHE A 57 6.15 5.42 -6.79
C PHE A 57 7.07 5.37 -8.02
N ASP A 58 6.83 6.25 -9.00
CA ASP A 58 7.67 6.35 -10.19
C ASP A 58 9.04 6.91 -9.82
N SER A 59 10.09 6.25 -10.32
CA SER A 59 11.47 6.61 -10.04
C SER A 59 12.37 6.38 -11.25
N THR A 60 13.30 7.30 -11.53
CA THR A 60 14.40 7.09 -12.47
C THR A 60 15.74 7.43 -11.81
N SER A 61 16.84 6.84 -12.29
CA SER A 61 18.17 7.04 -11.72
C SER A 61 19.23 7.16 -12.81
N THR A 62 20.27 7.96 -12.59
CA THR A 62 21.42 8.06 -13.51
C THR A 62 22.45 6.94 -13.33
N ILE A 63 22.27 6.13 -12.28
CA ILE A 63 23.03 4.89 -12.04
C ILE A 63 22.07 3.72 -11.87
N GLU A 64 22.52 2.50 -12.16
CA GLU A 64 21.71 1.31 -11.96
C GLU A 64 21.54 1.00 -10.46
N LEU A 65 20.28 0.92 -10.02
CA LEU A 65 19.91 0.53 -8.67
C LEU A 65 19.30 -0.87 -8.71
N VAL A 66 19.89 -1.81 -7.96
CA VAL A 66 19.45 -3.20 -7.93
C VAL A 66 18.16 -3.33 -7.12
N GLU A 67 17.15 -3.97 -7.69
CA GLU A 67 15.86 -4.20 -7.02
C GLU A 67 16.04 -4.98 -5.72
N GLY A 68 15.36 -4.56 -4.65
CA GLY A 68 15.45 -5.19 -3.33
C GLY A 68 16.72 -4.85 -2.54
N VAL A 69 17.66 -4.08 -3.10
CA VAL A 69 18.89 -3.67 -2.43
C VAL A 69 18.73 -2.27 -1.82
N GLU A 70 19.25 -2.11 -0.59
CA GLU A 70 19.33 -0.81 0.07
C GLU A 70 20.47 0.03 -0.52
N VAL A 71 20.22 1.31 -0.77
CA VAL A 71 21.29 2.24 -1.18
C VAL A 71 22.15 2.64 0.03
N ALA A 72 23.43 2.93 -0.21
CA ALA A 72 24.33 3.32 0.87
C ALA A 72 23.94 4.68 1.48
N ASP A 73 23.52 5.64 0.65
CA ASP A 73 23.06 6.94 1.12
C ASP A 73 22.07 7.60 0.15
N LEU A 74 21.25 8.50 0.71
CA LEU A 74 20.47 9.48 -0.05
C LEU A 74 20.83 10.87 0.49
N ARG A 75 21.17 11.80 -0.39
CA ARG A 75 21.64 13.14 -0.03
C ARG A 75 20.83 14.23 -0.71
N CYS A 76 20.77 15.39 -0.06
CA CYS A 76 20.21 16.59 -0.67
C CYS A 76 21.09 17.03 -1.86
N ALA A 77 20.49 17.26 -3.02
CA ALA A 77 21.21 17.71 -4.20
C ALA A 77 21.85 19.10 -4.04
N ASP A 78 21.37 19.94 -3.11
CA ASP A 78 21.89 21.28 -2.85
C ASP A 78 23.01 21.27 -1.80
N CYS A 79 22.71 20.83 -0.57
CA CYS A 79 23.67 20.90 0.54
C CYS A 79 24.52 19.64 0.74
N LYS A 80 24.29 18.58 -0.05
CA LYS A 80 25.00 17.29 -0.02
C LYS A 80 24.95 16.55 1.32
N THR A 81 24.16 17.02 2.27
CA THR A 81 24.00 16.36 3.58
C THR A 81 23.17 15.10 3.41
N THR A 82 23.55 14.03 4.12
CA THR A 82 22.77 12.79 4.20
C THR A 82 21.37 13.08 4.71
N LEU A 83 20.38 12.50 4.05
CA LEU A 83 18.99 12.49 4.44
C LEU A 83 18.66 11.22 5.23
N GLY A 84 19.59 10.27 5.37
CA GLY A 84 19.41 9.04 6.11
C GLY A 84 19.11 9.30 7.59
N ASP A 85 18.05 8.69 8.11
CA ASP A 85 17.71 8.69 9.53
C ASP A 85 18.30 7.43 10.19
N SER A 86 19.28 7.63 11.08
CA SER A 86 19.97 6.53 11.75
C SER A 86 19.11 5.81 12.78
N GLN A 87 18.09 6.48 13.33
CA GLN A 87 17.25 5.98 14.43
C GLN A 87 16.03 5.23 13.94
N ARG A 88 15.60 5.45 12.69
CA ARG A 88 14.41 4.82 12.12
C ARG A 88 14.75 3.71 11.12
N ARG A 89 13.81 2.77 10.98
CA ARG A 89 13.84 1.69 10.00
C ARG A 89 12.48 1.56 9.33
N CYS A 90 12.49 1.11 8.09
CA CYS A 90 11.30 0.78 7.32
C CYS A 90 10.61 -0.40 7.99
N THR A 91 9.34 -0.23 8.36
CA THR A 91 8.58 -1.30 9.03
C THR A 91 8.15 -2.42 8.09
N LEU A 92 8.25 -2.20 6.77
CA LEU A 92 7.93 -3.22 5.77
C LEU A 92 9.11 -4.16 5.48
N CYS A 93 10.33 -3.64 5.39
CA CYS A 93 11.48 -4.43 4.90
C CYS A 93 12.75 -4.33 5.76
N GLY A 94 12.70 -3.59 6.88
CA GLY A 94 13.79 -3.44 7.83
C GLY A 94 14.92 -2.50 7.42
N SER A 95 14.87 -1.93 6.21
CA SER A 95 15.92 -1.04 5.69
C SER A 95 15.98 0.31 6.39
N ARG A 96 17.09 1.04 6.22
CA ARG A 96 17.18 2.47 6.57
C ARG A 96 16.15 3.30 5.80
N VAL A 97 15.86 4.48 6.35
CA VAL A 97 14.90 5.43 5.78
C VAL A 97 15.56 6.78 5.60
N ALA A 98 15.16 7.52 4.58
CA ALA A 98 15.54 8.92 4.42
C ALA A 98 14.42 9.82 4.95
N ARG A 99 14.80 10.92 5.60
CA ARG A 99 13.91 11.96 6.13
C ARG A 99 13.93 13.18 5.23
N LEU A 100 12.74 13.62 4.85
CA LEU A 100 12.45 14.84 4.10
C LEU A 100 11.49 15.69 4.93
N TRP A 101 11.35 16.97 4.61
CA TRP A 101 10.17 17.73 5.01
C TRP A 101 9.18 17.80 3.88
N ILE A 102 7.90 17.69 4.19
CA ILE A 102 6.82 18.08 3.28
C ILE A 102 6.08 19.26 3.87
N ASN A 103 5.76 20.25 3.04
CA ASN A 103 4.93 21.39 3.46
C ASN A 103 3.45 21.07 3.21
N ILE A 104 2.65 21.09 4.28
CA ILE A 104 1.21 20.88 4.24
C ILE A 104 0.56 22.05 4.98
N ASP A 105 -0.27 22.82 4.28
CA ASP A 105 -0.95 24.01 4.82
C ASP A 105 0.00 24.96 5.56
N GLY A 106 1.19 25.19 4.97
CA GLY A 106 2.21 26.09 5.53
C GLY A 106 3.03 25.49 6.66
N GLN A 107 2.86 24.20 6.99
CA GLN A 107 3.62 23.53 8.04
C GLN A 107 4.54 22.45 7.49
N ASP A 108 5.79 22.47 7.96
CA ASP A 108 6.77 21.46 7.62
C ASP A 108 6.58 20.22 8.51
N VAL A 109 6.42 19.07 7.86
CA VAL A 109 6.20 17.77 8.50
C VAL A 109 7.30 16.81 8.08
N ASP A 110 7.88 16.08 9.05
CA ASP A 110 8.80 15.00 8.73
C ASP A 110 8.07 13.90 7.93
N PHE A 111 8.59 13.65 6.73
CA PHE A 111 8.19 12.58 5.83
C PHE A 111 9.35 11.62 5.63
N TYR A 112 9.08 10.32 5.71
CA TYR A 112 10.08 9.28 5.65
C TYR A 112 9.83 8.39 4.44
N ILE A 113 10.89 8.05 3.71
CA ILE A 113 10.85 7.09 2.59
C ILE A 113 11.87 5.96 2.82
N CYS A 114 11.56 4.75 2.38
CA CYS A 114 12.49 3.63 2.46
C CYS A 114 13.68 3.82 1.51
N MET A 115 14.88 3.45 1.94
CA MET A 115 16.11 3.49 1.11
C MET A 115 16.33 2.21 0.27
N ARG A 116 15.44 1.22 0.35
CA ARG A 116 15.50 0.00 -0.47
C ARG A 116 14.77 0.19 -1.79
N LYS A 117 15.46 -0.03 -2.91
CA LYS A 117 14.86 0.01 -4.25
C LYS A 117 13.72 -1.02 -4.35
N GLY A 118 12.54 -0.56 -4.77
CA GLY A 118 11.33 -1.39 -4.87
C GLY A 118 10.38 -1.31 -3.69
N CYS A 119 10.84 -0.80 -2.54
CA CYS A 119 10.00 -0.66 -1.36
C CYS A 119 9.11 0.58 -1.46
N ARG A 120 7.79 0.41 -1.35
CA ARG A 120 6.79 1.50 -1.43
C ARG A 120 6.42 2.12 -0.08
N TRP A 121 7.15 1.72 0.97
CA TRP A 121 6.89 2.20 2.32
C TRP A 121 7.28 3.67 2.45
N HIS A 122 6.40 4.44 3.09
CA HIS A 122 6.63 5.81 3.52
C HIS A 122 5.80 6.09 4.78
N ALA A 123 6.15 7.13 5.52
CA ALA A 123 5.46 7.52 6.75
C ALA A 123 5.60 9.01 7.06
N ILE A 124 4.73 9.53 7.92
CA ILE A 124 4.89 10.83 8.59
C ILE A 124 5.23 10.65 10.07
N SER A 125 5.82 11.67 10.71
CA SER A 125 6.11 11.65 12.15
C SER A 125 4.86 11.48 13.01
N GLN A 126 5.04 10.97 14.22
CA GLN A 126 3.94 10.76 15.17
C GLN A 126 3.22 12.07 15.51
N ALA A 127 3.96 13.18 15.63
CA ALA A 127 3.40 14.50 15.87
C ALA A 127 2.48 14.98 14.72
N ALA A 128 2.74 14.53 13.49
CA ALA A 128 1.91 14.86 12.35
C ALA A 128 0.68 13.94 12.22
N ARG A 129 0.76 12.68 12.66
CA ARG A 129 -0.36 11.70 12.61
C ARG A 129 -1.59 12.11 13.41
N SER A 130 -1.45 13.00 14.40
CA SER A 130 -2.62 13.54 15.11
C SER A 130 -3.50 14.42 14.23
N ARG A 131 -2.93 15.02 13.18
CA ARG A 131 -3.60 16.04 12.35
C ARG A 131 -3.69 15.65 10.87
N LEU A 132 -2.88 14.70 10.42
CA LEU A 132 -2.81 14.27 9.02
C LEU A 132 -3.13 12.79 8.86
N ILE A 133 -3.86 12.47 7.80
CA ILE A 133 -4.11 11.11 7.32
C ILE A 133 -3.59 11.03 5.88
N LEU A 134 -2.66 10.12 5.61
CA LEU A 134 -2.24 9.80 4.24
C LEU A 134 -3.22 8.78 3.68
N GLN A 135 -3.96 9.12 2.63
CA GLN A 135 -4.85 8.17 1.97
C GLN A 135 -4.01 7.21 1.14
N THR A 136 -3.81 5.98 1.61
CA THR A 136 -3.24 4.90 0.80
C THR A 136 -4.14 4.60 -0.40
N ALA A 137 -3.55 4.30 -1.55
CA ALA A 137 -4.33 3.97 -2.75
C ALA A 137 -5.29 2.79 -2.45
N GLY A 138 -6.59 3.00 -2.68
CA GLY A 138 -7.66 2.03 -2.36
C GLY A 138 -8.46 2.32 -1.07
N PHE A 139 -8.13 3.39 -0.34
CA PHE A 139 -8.77 3.71 0.94
C PHE A 139 -9.95 4.68 0.77
N HIS A 140 -11.17 4.25 1.11
CA HIS A 140 -12.27 5.17 1.44
C HIS A 140 -12.08 5.67 2.88
N LYS A 141 -12.47 6.92 3.16
CA LYS A 141 -12.35 7.53 4.49
C LYS A 141 -13.29 6.78 5.47
N PRO A 142 -12.79 6.10 6.50
CA PRO A 142 -13.63 5.46 7.50
C PRO A 142 -14.31 6.54 8.34
N ASP A 143 -15.56 6.27 8.73
CA ASP A 143 -16.36 7.17 9.56
C ASP A 143 -15.90 7.13 11.03
N ARG A 144 -15.14 6.12 11.46
CA ARG A 144 -14.61 6.02 12.84
C ARG A 144 -13.13 5.59 12.94
N PRO A 145 -12.38 6.09 13.94
CA PRO A 145 -10.95 5.74 14.14
C PRO A 145 -10.65 4.26 14.43
N SER A 146 -11.63 3.49 14.90
CA SER A 146 -11.51 2.04 15.19
C SER A 146 -11.50 1.17 13.93
N GLU A 147 -11.71 1.75 12.76
CA GLU A 147 -11.90 1.06 11.46
C GLU A 147 -10.61 1.02 10.61
N LEU A 148 -9.49 1.51 11.15
CA LEU A 148 -8.20 1.54 10.45
C LEU A 148 -7.52 0.17 10.49
N ILE A 149 -7.85 -0.71 9.54
CA ILE A 149 -6.95 -1.82 9.18
C ILE A 149 -5.73 -1.19 8.49
N GLN A 150 -4.55 -1.34 9.08
CA GLN A 150 -3.33 -0.72 8.57
C GLN A 150 -2.76 -1.54 7.41
N SER A 151 -2.07 -0.88 6.47
CA SER A 151 -1.24 -1.61 5.50
C SER A 151 -0.27 -2.53 6.23
N GLY A 152 -0.18 -3.78 5.78
CA GLY A 152 0.60 -4.83 6.43
C GLY A 152 -0.13 -5.54 7.57
N THR A 153 -1.38 -5.20 7.89
CA THR A 153 -2.20 -6.02 8.79
C THR A 153 -2.52 -7.35 8.12
N LYS A 154 -2.23 -8.47 8.80
CA LYS A 154 -2.65 -9.81 8.37
C LYS A 154 -4.17 -9.92 8.49
N LEU A 155 -4.82 -10.32 7.40
CA LEU A 155 -6.27 -10.51 7.33
C LEU A 155 -6.60 -11.99 7.58
N ASP A 156 -7.53 -12.24 8.49
CA ASP A 156 -8.10 -13.57 8.72
C ASP A 156 -9.24 -13.80 7.71
N CYS A 157 -8.87 -14.29 6.53
CA CYS A 157 -9.77 -14.49 5.41
C CYS A 157 -10.47 -15.86 5.44
N SER A 158 -11.80 -15.90 5.36
CA SER A 158 -12.58 -17.13 5.22
C SER A 158 -13.51 -17.11 4.00
N CYS A 159 -13.97 -18.30 3.60
CA CYS A 159 -14.93 -18.45 2.51
C CYS A 159 -16.32 -17.95 2.93
N PRO A 160 -16.98 -17.08 2.15
CA PRO A 160 -18.31 -16.54 2.48
C PRO A 160 -19.46 -17.56 2.40
N TYR A 161 -19.19 -18.79 1.94
CA TYR A 161 -20.21 -19.81 1.75
C TYR A 161 -20.11 -20.99 2.73
N CYS A 162 -18.92 -21.25 3.28
CA CYS A 162 -18.70 -22.38 4.18
C CYS A 162 -17.86 -22.02 5.41
N ASP A 163 -17.48 -20.75 5.55
CA ASP A 163 -16.67 -20.19 6.65
C ASP A 163 -15.31 -20.86 6.89
N HIS A 164 -14.87 -21.73 5.98
CA HIS A 164 -13.56 -22.35 6.08
C HIS A 164 -12.47 -21.30 5.94
N ASP A 165 -11.44 -21.42 6.79
CA ASP A 165 -10.28 -20.54 6.78
C ASP A 165 -9.50 -20.72 5.46
N LEU A 166 -9.30 -19.63 4.74
CA LEU A 166 -8.57 -19.64 3.48
C LEU A 166 -7.09 -19.27 3.69
N VAL A 167 -6.71 -18.84 4.89
CA VAL A 167 -5.32 -18.53 5.24
C VAL A 167 -4.64 -19.80 5.75
N GLN A 168 -3.61 -20.25 5.03
CA GLN A 168 -2.78 -21.39 5.40
C GLN A 168 -1.36 -20.91 5.69
N GLY A 169 -1.01 -20.79 6.97
CA GLY A 169 0.28 -20.23 7.38
C GLY A 169 0.34 -18.73 7.09
N ASP A 170 1.18 -18.33 6.13
CA ASP A 170 1.35 -16.93 5.72
C ASP A 170 0.75 -16.62 4.34
N ASP A 171 -0.06 -17.53 3.81
CA ASP A 171 -0.60 -17.49 2.46
C ASP A 171 -2.13 -17.58 2.47
N LEU A 172 -2.80 -16.74 1.69
CA LEU A 172 -4.21 -16.89 1.32
C LEU A 172 -4.30 -17.82 0.11
N VAL A 173 -4.90 -18.99 0.27
CA VAL A 173 -4.91 -20.05 -0.74
C VAL A 173 -6.31 -20.21 -1.33
N VAL A 174 -6.40 -20.09 -2.65
CA VAL A 174 -7.65 -20.29 -3.40
C VAL A 174 -7.44 -21.16 -4.62
N ARG A 175 -8.51 -21.76 -5.12
CA ARG A 175 -8.51 -22.42 -6.43
C ARG A 175 -8.71 -21.35 -7.51
N ILE A 176 -7.94 -21.41 -8.60
CA ILE A 176 -8.05 -20.50 -9.75
C ILE A 176 -8.44 -21.29 -10.99
N THR A 177 -9.25 -20.69 -11.87
CA THR A 177 -9.55 -21.21 -13.21
C THR A 177 -9.26 -20.13 -14.26
N ASN A 178 -8.48 -20.47 -15.27
CA ASN A 178 -8.15 -19.64 -16.43
C ASN A 178 -8.73 -20.27 -17.72
N ALA A 179 -8.89 -19.47 -18.77
CA ALA A 179 -9.24 -19.98 -20.09
C ALA A 179 -8.10 -20.86 -20.66
N PRO A 180 -8.38 -22.01 -21.31
CA PRO A 180 -9.69 -22.62 -21.56
C PRO A 180 -10.05 -23.71 -20.53
N GLN A 181 -10.27 -23.34 -19.26
CA GLN A 181 -10.55 -24.21 -18.10
C GLN A 181 -9.32 -24.88 -17.46
N GLU A 182 -8.15 -24.24 -17.53
CA GLU A 182 -7.02 -24.66 -16.72
C GLU A 182 -7.29 -24.37 -15.24
N VAL A 183 -7.15 -25.38 -14.39
CA VAL A 183 -7.41 -25.30 -12.95
C VAL A 183 -6.10 -25.39 -12.20
N GLY A 184 -5.91 -24.49 -11.24
CA GLY A 184 -4.76 -24.50 -10.36
C GLY A 184 -5.03 -23.96 -8.98
N THR A 185 -3.95 -23.76 -8.24
CA THR A 185 -3.93 -23.07 -6.96
C THR A 185 -3.34 -21.69 -7.15
N LEU A 186 -4.00 -20.67 -6.62
CA LEU A 186 -3.50 -19.31 -6.51
C LEU A 186 -3.20 -19.04 -5.03
N ILE A 187 -1.97 -18.62 -4.78
CA ILE A 187 -1.46 -18.19 -3.48
C ILE A 187 -1.35 -16.67 -3.52
N LEU A 188 -2.00 -16.00 -2.56
CA LEU A 188 -2.00 -14.55 -2.37
C LEU A 188 -1.43 -14.22 -1.00
N SER A 189 -0.91 -13.01 -0.82
CA SER A 189 -0.61 -12.52 0.53
C SER A 189 -1.90 -12.23 1.30
N PRO A 190 -2.05 -12.68 2.56
CA PRO A 190 -3.16 -12.29 3.43
C PRO A 190 -2.94 -10.91 4.06
N TYR A 191 -1.81 -10.24 3.81
CA TYR A 191 -1.50 -8.95 4.43
C TYR A 191 -2.08 -7.79 3.59
N LEU A 192 -2.82 -6.88 4.21
CA LEU A 192 -3.43 -5.74 3.51
C LEU A 192 -2.36 -4.92 2.79
N ASN A 193 -2.59 -4.58 1.51
CA ASN A 193 -1.64 -3.86 0.65
C ASN A 193 -0.32 -4.60 0.33
N ASP A 194 -0.24 -5.91 0.57
CA ASP A 194 0.81 -6.78 0.04
C ASP A 194 0.28 -7.56 -1.18
N PHE A 195 0.83 -7.28 -2.36
CA PHE A 195 0.34 -7.81 -3.63
C PHE A 195 1.15 -9.01 -4.15
N ARG A 196 1.90 -9.68 -3.28
CA ARG A 196 2.56 -10.94 -3.63
C ARG A 196 1.49 -11.97 -4.04
N ALA A 197 1.72 -12.59 -5.19
CA ALA A 197 0.86 -13.63 -5.73
C ALA A 197 1.69 -14.66 -6.51
N SER A 198 1.37 -15.95 -6.35
CA SER A 198 1.94 -17.04 -7.15
C SER A 198 0.84 -18.03 -7.53
N SER A 199 1.05 -18.80 -8.60
CA SER A 199 0.01 -19.69 -9.14
C SER A 199 0.62 -20.94 -9.72
N SER A 200 -0.03 -22.07 -9.52
CA SER A 200 0.40 -23.37 -10.08
C SER A 200 0.12 -23.50 -11.58
N ILE A 201 -0.74 -22.64 -12.14
CA ILE A 201 -0.97 -22.53 -13.58
C ILE A 201 -0.38 -21.22 -14.14
N PRO A 202 0.15 -21.24 -15.37
CA PRO A 202 0.59 -20.03 -16.04
C PRO A 202 -0.60 -19.09 -16.25
N ALA A 203 -0.36 -17.80 -16.09
CA ALA A 203 -1.30 -16.79 -16.59
C ALA A 203 -0.52 -15.54 -16.97
N GLU A 204 -0.80 -15.04 -18.16
CA GLU A 204 -0.16 -13.85 -18.67
C GLU A 204 -0.55 -12.62 -17.85
N LYS A 205 0.33 -11.61 -17.85
CA LYS A 205 0.08 -10.33 -17.21
C LYS A 205 -1.17 -9.68 -17.79
N GLY A 206 -2.06 -9.19 -16.93
CA GLY A 206 -3.27 -8.48 -17.34
C GLY A 206 -4.46 -9.38 -17.74
N VAL A 207 -4.29 -10.70 -17.77
CA VAL A 207 -5.39 -11.66 -17.94
C VAL A 207 -6.29 -11.67 -16.71
N VAL A 208 -7.59 -11.75 -16.95
CA VAL A 208 -8.63 -11.88 -15.93
C VAL A 208 -8.89 -13.36 -15.73
N ALA A 209 -8.75 -13.86 -14.50
CA ALA A 209 -9.13 -15.23 -14.18
C ALA A 209 -10.63 -15.43 -14.44
N GLU A 210 -11.01 -16.61 -14.95
CA GLU A 210 -12.42 -16.94 -15.17
C GLU A 210 -13.16 -17.08 -13.84
N ASP A 211 -12.51 -17.76 -12.89
CA ASP A 211 -13.03 -18.02 -11.56
C ASP A 211 -11.94 -18.08 -10.48
N PHE A 212 -12.29 -17.62 -9.27
CA PHE A 212 -11.63 -17.98 -8.02
C PHE A 212 -12.63 -18.81 -7.24
N ALA A 213 -12.23 -19.94 -6.67
CA ALA A 213 -13.11 -20.80 -5.91
C ALA A 213 -12.50 -21.18 -4.56
N CYS A 214 -13.36 -21.43 -3.57
CA CYS A 214 -12.94 -21.98 -2.30
C CYS A 214 -12.34 -23.38 -2.50
N PRO A 215 -11.12 -23.68 -2.02
CA PRO A 215 -10.52 -25.00 -2.20
C PRO A 215 -11.23 -26.10 -1.40
N PHE A 216 -12.09 -25.74 -0.45
CA PHE A 216 -12.80 -26.69 0.42
C PHE A 216 -14.21 -27.01 -0.08
N CYS A 217 -15.04 -26.00 -0.34
CA CYS A 217 -16.42 -26.20 -0.79
C CYS A 217 -16.61 -26.07 -2.31
N LEU A 218 -15.55 -25.71 -3.05
CA LEU A 218 -15.52 -25.55 -4.51
C LEU A 218 -16.48 -24.50 -5.08
N ARG A 219 -17.17 -23.73 -4.22
CA ARG A 219 -18.03 -22.63 -4.67
C ARG A 219 -17.17 -21.48 -5.20
N SER A 220 -17.65 -20.90 -6.30
CA SER A 220 -17.08 -19.70 -6.89
C SER A 220 -17.15 -18.54 -5.90
N LEU A 221 -16.00 -17.94 -5.64
CA LEU A 221 -15.81 -16.71 -4.89
C LEU A 221 -15.98 -15.46 -5.77
N LYS A 222 -16.23 -15.62 -7.07
CA LYS A 222 -16.47 -14.50 -7.99
C LYS A 222 -17.79 -13.81 -7.64
N ASP A 223 -17.73 -12.49 -7.46
CA ASP A 223 -18.92 -11.67 -7.33
C ASP A 223 -19.45 -11.30 -8.74
N PRO A 224 -20.68 -11.69 -9.10
CA PRO A 224 -21.24 -11.40 -10.42
C PRO A 224 -21.67 -9.93 -10.60
N HIS A 225 -21.88 -9.19 -9.50
CA HIS A 225 -22.39 -7.83 -9.46
C HIS A 225 -21.29 -6.78 -9.30
N ARG A 226 -20.16 -7.14 -8.71
CA ARG A 226 -19.07 -6.18 -8.43
C ARG A 226 -17.92 -6.27 -9.44
N ARG A 227 -17.48 -5.09 -9.89
CA ARG A 227 -16.35 -4.90 -10.82
C ARG A 227 -15.24 -4.09 -10.16
N CYS A 228 -14.01 -4.32 -10.60
CA CYS A 228 -12.86 -3.53 -10.21
C CYS A 228 -12.97 -2.12 -10.79
N ASN A 229 -12.91 -1.09 -9.94
CA ASN A 229 -13.03 0.30 -10.38
C ASN A 229 -11.81 0.82 -11.16
N LEU A 230 -10.66 0.12 -11.10
CA LEU A 230 -9.47 0.48 -11.87
C LEU A 230 -9.45 -0.09 -13.29
N CYS A 231 -9.97 -1.30 -13.51
CA CYS A 231 -9.80 -2.02 -14.78
C CYS A 231 -11.04 -2.78 -15.27
N ALA A 232 -12.19 -2.56 -14.63
CA ALA A 232 -13.49 -3.15 -14.91
C ALA A 232 -13.56 -4.69 -14.86
N ALA A 233 -12.50 -5.36 -14.38
CA ALA A 233 -12.46 -6.82 -14.28
C ALA A 233 -13.42 -7.35 -13.19
N SER A 234 -13.74 -8.64 -13.26
CA SER A 234 -14.47 -9.33 -12.19
C SER A 234 -13.70 -9.27 -10.87
N THR A 235 -14.43 -9.39 -9.77
CA THR A 235 -13.87 -9.39 -8.42
C THR A 235 -14.19 -10.69 -7.71
N ALA A 236 -13.32 -11.12 -6.81
CA ALA A 236 -13.57 -12.21 -5.89
C ALA A 236 -13.82 -11.66 -4.48
N VAL A 237 -14.68 -12.33 -3.71
CA VAL A 237 -15.08 -11.93 -2.36
C VAL A 237 -14.59 -12.92 -1.30
N PHE A 238 -14.14 -12.38 -0.17
CA PHE A 238 -13.75 -13.11 1.02
C PHE A 238 -14.38 -12.48 2.26
N ASN A 239 -14.69 -13.31 3.26
CA ASN A 239 -14.98 -12.80 4.61
C ASN A 239 -13.67 -12.49 5.31
N VAL A 240 -13.59 -11.37 6.02
CA VAL A 240 -12.44 -10.99 6.86
C VAL A 240 -12.94 -10.78 8.27
N ARG A 241 -12.31 -11.43 9.26
CA ARG A 241 -12.56 -11.11 10.67
C ARG A 241 -11.84 -9.83 11.07
N THR A 242 -12.56 -8.97 11.75
CA THR A 242 -12.09 -7.72 12.34
C THR A 242 -12.46 -7.70 13.83
N SER A 243 -11.91 -6.74 14.57
CA SER A 243 -12.32 -6.53 15.98
C SER A 243 -13.80 -6.17 16.14
N ALA A 244 -14.45 -5.66 15.10
CA ALA A 244 -15.85 -5.24 15.10
C ALA A 244 -16.82 -6.28 14.50
N GLY A 245 -16.33 -7.46 14.10
CA GLY A 245 -17.13 -8.49 13.45
C GLY A 245 -16.53 -8.96 12.12
N SER A 246 -17.36 -9.45 11.21
CA SER A 246 -16.97 -9.78 9.84
C SER A 246 -17.13 -8.59 8.90
N ALA A 247 -16.30 -8.53 7.87
CA ALA A 247 -16.50 -7.66 6.71
C ALA A 247 -16.21 -8.45 5.43
N HIS A 248 -16.73 -8.00 4.29
CA HIS A 248 -16.35 -8.56 3.00
C HIS A 248 -15.17 -7.76 2.43
N ILE A 249 -14.11 -8.45 2.00
CA ILE A 249 -13.07 -7.86 1.15
C ILE A 249 -13.21 -8.40 -0.28
N TYR A 250 -13.08 -7.49 -1.23
CA TYR A 250 -13.15 -7.74 -2.65
C TYR A 250 -11.79 -7.54 -3.27
N VAL A 251 -11.35 -8.48 -4.10
CA VAL A 251 -10.05 -8.42 -4.78
C VAL A 251 -10.26 -8.53 -6.29
N CYS A 252 -9.56 -7.71 -7.06
CA CYS A 252 -9.60 -7.79 -8.51
C CYS A 252 -9.04 -9.13 -9.02
N MET A 253 -9.76 -9.80 -9.93
CA MET A 253 -9.34 -11.08 -10.53
C MET A 253 -8.39 -10.91 -11.72
N ARG A 254 -7.99 -9.67 -12.06
CA ARG A 254 -7.00 -9.39 -13.11
C ARG A 254 -5.59 -9.49 -12.53
N ARG A 255 -4.74 -10.31 -13.15
CA ARG A 255 -3.32 -10.42 -12.76
C ARG A 255 -2.62 -9.06 -12.77
N GLN A 256 -1.89 -8.78 -11.69
CA GLN A 256 -1.18 -7.52 -11.41
C GLN A 256 -2.05 -6.28 -11.20
N CYS A 257 -3.36 -6.44 -11.01
CA CYS A 257 -4.18 -5.35 -10.50
C CYS A 257 -4.07 -5.31 -8.96
N HIS A 258 -3.73 -4.15 -8.42
CA HIS A 258 -3.56 -3.95 -6.97
C HIS A 258 -4.85 -3.44 -6.29
N TRP A 259 -5.98 -3.54 -6.98
CA TRP A 259 -7.25 -3.06 -6.44
C TRP A 259 -7.85 -4.09 -5.49
N HIS A 260 -8.27 -3.59 -4.34
CA HIS A 260 -9.16 -4.27 -3.40
C HIS A 260 -10.12 -3.23 -2.80
N TYR A 261 -11.20 -3.72 -2.20
CA TYR A 261 -12.22 -2.90 -1.56
C TYR A 261 -12.78 -3.65 -0.35
N LEU A 262 -12.96 -2.96 0.77
CA LEU A 262 -13.62 -3.50 1.96
C LEU A 262 -15.06 -2.95 1.97
N ASP A 263 -16.05 -3.82 2.08
CA ASP A 263 -17.45 -3.40 2.07
C ASP A 263 -17.95 -3.10 3.48
N ASP A 264 -18.43 -1.88 3.64
CA ASP A 264 -18.83 -1.29 4.91
C ASP A 264 -20.31 -1.56 5.26
N GLU A 265 -21.10 -2.22 4.38
CA GLU A 265 -22.55 -2.40 4.59
C GLU A 265 -22.92 -3.24 5.83
N GLN A 266 -22.00 -4.06 6.38
CA GLN A 266 -22.23 -4.76 7.65
C GLN A 266 -22.14 -3.84 8.90
N ARG A 267 -21.79 -2.55 8.76
CA ARG A 267 -21.76 -1.58 9.87
C ARG A 267 -23.13 -1.21 10.43
N ALA A 268 -24.20 -1.35 9.65
CA ALA A 268 -25.52 -0.85 10.04
C ALA A 268 -26.14 -1.57 11.26
N TRP A 269 -25.67 -2.78 11.58
CA TRP A 269 -26.27 -3.63 12.62
C TRP A 269 -25.55 -3.56 13.98
N ALA A 270 -24.40 -2.87 14.04
CA ALA A 270 -23.62 -2.71 15.27
C ALA A 270 -23.95 -1.41 16.04
N LEU A 271 -25.02 -0.70 15.66
CA LEU A 271 -25.36 0.63 16.20
C LEU A 271 -26.76 0.75 16.82
N GLU A 272 -27.50 -0.33 17.03
CA GLU A 272 -28.65 -0.27 17.94
C GLU A 272 -28.18 -0.63 19.36
N PRO A 273 -28.11 0.34 20.30
CA PRO A 273 -27.94 0.02 21.71
C PRO A 273 -29.24 -0.60 22.25
N ASP A 274 -29.12 -1.73 22.94
CA ASP A 274 -30.08 -2.12 23.98
C ASP A 274 -30.08 -1.09 25.13
#